data_AF-A0A849BT13-F1
#
_entry.id   AF-A0A849BT13-F1
#
_cell.length_a   1.000
_cell.length_b   1.000
_cell.length_c   1.000
_cell.angle_alpha   90.00
_cell.angle_beta   90.00
_cell.angle_gamma   90.00
#
_symmetry.space_group_name_H-M   'P 1'
#
loop_
_entity.id
_entity.type
_entity.pdbx_description
1 polymer ?
#
loop_
_entity_poly.entity_id
_entity_poly.type
_entity_poly.pdbx_seq_one_letter_code
_entity_poly.pdbx_strand_id
1 'polypeptide(L)'
;ARRAAGGRLAVLCPPGRVEETSAALVGRLRTAGGAELGVSTGPGALDSPVAVMSVADSKGLEFDAVVLVEPAEVLGGPDDEDPRAGAHDLYVAMTRPTQRLHVLASPGLDPALARALVGG
;
A
#
# COMPACT_ATOMS: atom_id res chain seq x y z
N ALA A 1 21.54 -5.33 -17.87
CA ALA A 1 20.51 -4.76 -16.98
C ALA A 1 19.95 -5.89 -16.13
N ARG A 2 20.23 -5.89 -14.82
CA ARG A 2 19.86 -6.99 -13.93
C ARG A 2 18.39 -6.83 -13.55
N ARG A 3 17.51 -7.74 -14.01
CA ARG A 3 16.17 -7.89 -13.43
C ARG A 3 16.35 -8.06 -11.91
N ALA A 4 15.69 -7.23 -11.11
CA ALA A 4 15.42 -7.62 -9.73
C ALA A 4 14.60 -8.91 -9.81
N ALA A 5 15.06 -9.98 -9.16
CA ALA A 5 14.29 -11.21 -9.05
C ALA A 5 12.88 -10.83 -8.56
N GLY A 6 11.85 -11.16 -9.36
CA GLY A 6 10.52 -10.57 -9.26
C GLY A 6 9.86 -10.82 -7.91
N GLY A 7 10.03 -9.86 -7.00
CA GLY A 7 9.28 -9.80 -5.77
C GLY A 7 7.94 -9.13 -6.00
N ARG A 8 6.88 -9.59 -5.33
CA ARG A 8 5.55 -8.99 -5.47
C ARG A 8 5.50 -7.68 -4.68
N LEU A 9 5.17 -6.58 -5.35
CA LEU A 9 4.95 -5.27 -4.74
C LEU A 9 3.45 -5.08 -4.48
N ALA A 10 3.09 -4.73 -3.25
CA ALA A 10 1.75 -4.23 -2.94
C ALA A 10 1.76 -2.73 -2.69
N VAL A 11 0.72 -2.06 -3.19
CA VAL A 11 0.35 -0.69 -2.81
C VAL A 11 -0.93 -0.79 -1.98
N LEU A 12 -0.79 -0.62 -0.67
CA LEU A 12 -1.88 -0.71 0.28
C LEU A 12 -2.41 0.69 0.58
N CYS A 13 -3.70 0.88 0.37
CA CYS A 13 -4.35 2.19 0.49
C CYS A 13 -5.58 2.10 1.42
N PRO A 14 -6.10 3.24 1.90
CA PRO A 14 -7.47 3.33 2.40
C PRO A 14 -8.45 2.80 1.34
N PRO A 15 -9.58 2.18 1.74
CA PRO A 15 -10.51 1.54 0.82
C PRO A 15 -11.03 2.51 -0.27
N GLY A 16 -11.28 3.78 0.10
CA GLY A 16 -11.73 4.82 -0.83
C GLY A 16 -10.69 5.28 -1.86
N ARG A 17 -9.42 4.84 -1.77
CA ARG A 17 -8.31 5.32 -2.62
C ARG A 17 -7.79 4.28 -3.60
N VAL A 18 -8.29 3.04 -3.58
CA VAL A 18 -7.75 1.94 -4.39
C VAL A 18 -7.82 2.25 -5.89
N GLU A 19 -8.99 2.72 -6.37
CA GLU A 19 -9.19 3.03 -7.80
C GLU A 19 -8.35 4.24 -8.24
N GLU A 20 -8.39 5.33 -7.46
CA GLU A 20 -7.61 6.55 -7.73
C GLU A 20 -6.11 6.23 -7.80
N THR A 21 -5.60 5.49 -6.82
CA THR A 21 -4.18 5.13 -6.73
C THR A 21 -3.76 4.26 -7.90
N SER A 22 -4.58 3.26 -8.27
CA SER A 22 -4.31 2.40 -9.42
C SER A 22 -4.27 3.21 -10.72
N ALA A 23 -5.26 4.07 -10.95
CA ALA A 23 -5.31 4.91 -12.15
C ALA A 23 -4.11 5.86 -12.24
N ALA A 24 -3.74 6.51 -11.13
CA ALA A 24 -2.59 7.41 -11.06
C ALA A 24 -1.27 6.67 -11.32
N LEU A 25 -1.09 5.48 -10.74
CA LEU A 25 0.09 4.65 -10.93
C LEU A 25 0.23 4.21 -12.39
N VAL A 26 -0.85 3.69 -12.99
CA VAL A 26 -0.87 3.29 -14.41
C VAL A 26 -0.52 4.48 -15.31
N GLY A 27 -1.12 5.64 -15.06
CA GLY A 27 -0.82 6.87 -15.79
C GLY A 27 0.67 7.23 -15.71
N ARG A 28 1.24 7.19 -14.50
CA ARG A 28 2.66 7.53 -14.28
C ARG A 28 3.61 6.54 -14.94
N LEU A 29 3.35 5.24 -14.80
CA LEU A 29 4.17 4.19 -15.42
C LEU A 29 4.20 4.32 -16.94
N ARG A 30 3.06 4.63 -17.58
CA ARG A 30 3.01 4.90 -19.02
C ARG A 30 3.92 6.06 -19.41
N THR A 31 3.86 7.18 -18.68
CA THR A 31 4.72 8.35 -18.95
C THR A 31 6.21 8.10 -18.70
N ALA A 32 6.54 7.18 -17.79
CA ALA A 32 7.91 6.84 -17.45
C ALA A 32 8.52 5.73 -18.34
N GLY A 33 7.79 5.25 -19.36
CA GLY A 33 8.24 4.15 -20.23
C GLY A 33 8.09 2.75 -19.63
N GLY A 34 7.39 2.62 -18.49
CA GLY A 34 7.10 1.35 -17.80
C GLY A 34 5.74 0.75 -18.17
N ALA A 35 5.22 1.01 -19.36
CA ALA A 35 3.87 0.59 -19.78
C ALA A 35 3.66 -0.94 -19.77
N GLU A 36 4.75 -1.72 -19.84
CA GLU A 36 4.71 -3.19 -19.79
C GLU A 36 4.63 -3.75 -18.36
N LEU A 37 4.83 -2.92 -17.33
CA LEU A 37 4.68 -3.35 -15.94
C LEU A 37 3.20 -3.49 -15.62
N GLY A 38 2.76 -4.73 -15.37
CA GLY A 38 1.39 -5.00 -14.95
C GLY A 38 1.07 -4.32 -13.62
N VAL A 39 -0.07 -3.63 -13.58
CA VAL A 39 -0.72 -3.11 -12.37
C VAL A 39 -2.15 -3.62 -12.38
N SER A 40 -2.55 -4.29 -11.32
CA SER A 40 -3.89 -4.88 -11.22
C SER A 40 -4.51 -4.61 -9.85
N THR A 41 -5.83 -4.53 -9.83
CA THR A 41 -6.67 -4.46 -8.62
C THR A 41 -7.58 -5.69 -8.55
N GLY A 42 -8.20 -5.93 -7.39
CA GLY A 42 -9.17 -7.00 -7.21
C GLY A 42 -8.57 -8.42 -7.32
N PRO A 43 -9.36 -9.44 -7.70
CA PRO A 43 -8.95 -10.85 -7.65
C PRO A 43 -7.71 -11.20 -8.49
N GLY A 44 -7.48 -10.50 -9.60
CA GLY A 44 -6.31 -10.68 -10.46
C GLY A 44 -5.07 -9.89 -10.02
N ALA A 45 -5.13 -9.16 -8.90
CA ALA A 45 -4.02 -8.33 -8.44
C ALA A 45 -2.77 -9.14 -8.09
N LEU A 46 -2.95 -10.36 -7.56
CA LEU A 46 -1.86 -11.18 -7.03
C LEU A 46 -0.98 -11.83 -8.11
N ASP A 47 -1.49 -11.91 -9.34
CA ASP A 47 -0.75 -12.40 -10.51
C ASP A 47 0.05 -11.27 -11.19
N SER A 48 -0.16 -10.02 -10.75
CA SER A 48 0.50 -8.84 -11.30
C SER A 48 1.80 -8.52 -10.55
N PRO A 49 2.83 -7.99 -11.23
CA PRO A 49 4.03 -7.47 -10.56
C PRO A 49 3.72 -6.41 -9.50
N VAL A 50 2.66 -5.63 -9.72
CA VAL A 50 2.17 -4.63 -8.77
C VAL A 50 0.67 -4.84 -8.51
N ALA A 51 0.35 -5.08 -7.24
CA ALA A 51 -1.00 -5.23 -6.75
C ALA A 51 -1.43 -3.97 -5.99
N VAL A 52 -2.54 -3.35 -6.37
CA VAL A 52 -3.13 -2.20 -5.64
C VAL A 52 -4.41 -2.67 -4.95
N MET A 53 -4.49 -2.52 -3.63
CA MET A 53 -5.62 -3.02 -2.84
C MET A 53 -5.80 -2.26 -1.52
N SER A 54 -6.92 -2.52 -0.84
CA SER A 54 -7.13 -2.02 0.52
C SER A 54 -6.25 -2.78 1.52
N VAL A 55 -6.05 -2.19 2.69
CA VAL A 55 -5.35 -2.87 3.80
C VAL A 55 -6.09 -4.15 4.23
N ALA A 56 -7.42 -4.11 4.29
CA ALA A 56 -8.24 -5.27 4.65
C ALA A 56 -8.05 -6.44 3.68
N ASP A 57 -7.97 -6.16 2.38
CA ASP A 57 -7.77 -7.18 1.33
C ASP A 57 -6.39 -7.84 1.39
N SER A 58 -5.42 -7.21 2.07
CA SER A 58 -4.07 -7.75 2.23
C SER A 58 -3.95 -8.81 3.33
N LYS A 59 -5.01 -9.03 4.11
CA LYS A 59 -4.97 -9.92 5.27
C LYS A 59 -4.62 -11.35 4.88
N GLY A 60 -3.61 -11.91 5.54
CA GLY A 60 -3.12 -13.26 5.25
C GLY A 60 -2.25 -13.37 3.99
N LEU A 61 -1.97 -12.24 3.33
CA LEU A 61 -1.04 -12.15 2.20
C LEU A 61 0.30 -11.57 2.66
N GLU A 62 1.36 -11.87 1.93
CA GLU A 62 2.69 -11.32 2.16
C GLU A 62 3.30 -10.86 0.84
N PHE A 63 4.10 -9.80 0.91
CA PHE A 63 4.71 -9.14 -0.24
C PHE A 63 6.17 -8.85 0.04
N ASP A 64 7.03 -8.87 -0.98
CA ASP A 64 8.44 -8.52 -0.78
C ASP A 64 8.60 -7.05 -0.42
N ALA A 65 7.78 -6.20 -1.05
CA ALA A 65 7.73 -4.79 -0.75
C ALA A 65 6.28 -4.32 -0.62
N VAL A 66 6.06 -3.38 0.29
CA VAL A 66 4.78 -2.70 0.50
C VAL A 66 5.00 -1.19 0.41
N VAL A 67 4.14 -0.51 -0.34
CA VAL A 67 3.94 0.94 -0.25
C VAL A 67 2.61 1.16 0.48
N LEU A 68 2.69 1.68 1.70
CA LEU A 68 1.53 2.08 2.50
C LEU A 68 1.20 3.55 2.21
N VAL A 69 0.02 3.79 1.65
CA VAL A 69 -0.48 5.11 1.26
C VAL A 69 -1.38 5.66 2.35
N GLU A 70 -1.20 6.92 2.70
CA GLU A 70 -1.99 7.69 3.68
C GLU A 70 -2.28 6.92 4.98
N PRO A 71 -1.24 6.58 5.77
CA PRO A 71 -1.39 5.80 7.00
C PRO A 71 -2.28 6.48 8.05
N ALA A 72 -2.42 7.81 8.02
CA ALA A 72 -3.33 8.53 8.90
C ALA A 72 -4.81 8.24 8.56
N GLU A 73 -5.14 8.11 7.27
CA GLU A 73 -6.49 7.73 6.84
C GLU A 73 -6.79 6.27 7.15
N VAL A 74 -5.78 5.39 7.03
CA VAL A 74 -5.90 3.98 7.48
C VAL A 74 -6.17 3.93 8.99
N LEU A 75 -5.46 4.73 9.78
CA LEU A 75 -5.64 4.79 11.23
C LEU A 75 -7.02 5.33 11.63
N GLY A 76 -7.56 6.30 10.89
CA GLY A 76 -8.90 6.86 11.12
C GLY A 76 -10.03 5.89 10.74
N GLY A 77 -9.81 5.03 9.75
CA GLY A 77 -10.84 4.12 9.23
C GLY A 77 -11.92 4.84 8.40
N PRO A 78 -12.82 4.09 7.74
CA PRO A 78 -13.88 4.67 6.91
C PRO A 78 -14.99 5.35 7.73
N ASP A 79 -15.15 4.95 9.00
CA ASP A 79 -16.15 5.49 9.93
C ASP A 79 -15.50 5.54 11.33
N ASP A 80 -15.48 6.71 11.98
CA ASP A 80 -14.91 6.96 13.34
C ASP A 80 -15.53 6.10 14.48
N GLU A 81 -16.26 5.04 14.14
CA GLU A 81 -17.02 4.19 15.07
C GLU A 81 -16.15 3.21 15.85
N ASP A 82 -15.04 2.71 15.28
CA ASP A 82 -14.07 1.86 15.99
C ASP A 82 -12.60 2.23 15.71
N PRO A 83 -12.00 3.11 16.54
CA PRO A 83 -10.58 3.46 16.45
C PRO A 83 -9.62 2.27 16.55
N ARG A 84 -10.06 1.12 17.09
CA ARG A 84 -9.23 -0.09 17.18
C ARG A 84 -9.10 -0.79 15.84
N ALA A 85 -10.11 -0.67 14.98
CA ALA A 85 -10.08 -1.25 13.64
C ALA A 85 -8.98 -0.60 12.79
N GLY A 86 -8.89 0.74 12.79
CA GLY A 86 -7.84 1.46 12.06
C GLY A 86 -6.43 1.16 12.57
N ALA A 87 -6.25 1.04 13.89
CA ALA A 87 -4.96 0.62 14.47
C ALA A 87 -4.60 -0.82 14.10
N HIS A 88 -5.58 -1.73 14.06
CA HIS A 88 -5.38 -3.11 13.61
C HIS A 88 -4.99 -3.16 12.13
N ASP A 89 -5.67 -2.41 11.27
CA ASP A 89 -5.36 -2.33 9.85
C ASP A 89 -3.96 -1.77 9.64
N LEU A 90 -3.58 -0.71 10.35
CA LEU A 90 -2.22 -0.17 10.27
C LEU A 90 -1.17 -1.21 10.68
N TYR A 91 -1.42 -1.97 11.74
CA TYR A 91 -0.55 -3.10 12.12
C TYR A 91 -0.50 -4.19 11.04
N VAL A 92 -1.63 -4.56 10.45
CA VAL A 92 -1.68 -5.53 9.34
C VAL A 92 -0.81 -5.02 8.20
N ALA A 93 -1.00 -3.78 7.74
CA ALA A 93 -0.24 -3.17 6.65
C ALA A 93 1.28 -3.18 6.90
N MET A 94 1.70 -2.78 8.10
CA MET A 94 3.12 -2.72 8.48
C MET A 94 3.79 -4.10 8.57
N THR A 95 3.00 -5.17 8.72
CA THR A 95 3.49 -6.56 8.84
C THR A 95 3.32 -7.38 7.57
N ARG A 96 2.74 -6.83 6.50
CA ARG A 96 2.67 -7.47 5.18
C ARG A 96 4.02 -7.58 4.44
N PRO A 97 4.99 -6.63 4.57
CA PRO A 97 6.23 -6.73 3.84
C PRO A 97 7.20 -7.72 4.48
N THR A 98 7.81 -8.59 3.67
CA THR A 98 8.87 -9.52 4.08
C THR A 98 10.27 -8.91 3.94
N GLN A 99 10.43 -7.85 3.14
CA GLN A 99 11.73 -7.19 2.94
C GLN A 99 11.71 -5.67 3.12
N ARG A 100 10.70 -4.96 2.59
CA ARG A 100 10.70 -3.49 2.56
C ARG A 100 9.32 -2.89 2.79
N LEU A 101 9.25 -1.91 3.69
CA LEU A 101 8.09 -1.03 3.85
C LEU A 101 8.46 0.37 3.38
N HIS A 102 7.62 0.94 2.51
CA HIS A 102 7.64 2.34 2.13
C HIS A 102 6.34 2.99 2.58
N VAL A 103 6.43 4.20 3.14
CA VAL A 103 5.25 4.95 3.60
C VAL A 103 5.15 6.22 2.76
N LEU A 104 3.99 6.42 2.15
CA LEU A 104 3.62 7.63 1.43
C LEU A 104 2.52 8.32 2.22
N ALA A 105 2.82 9.51 2.74
CA ALA A 105 1.87 10.33 3.47
C ALA A 105 1.87 11.75 2.93
N SER A 106 0.70 12.38 2.94
CA SER A 106 0.60 13.81 2.68
C SER A 106 1.36 14.64 3.71
N PRO A 107 1.82 15.86 3.36
CA PRO A 107 2.42 16.77 4.32
C PRO A 107 1.50 17.01 5.52
N GLY A 108 2.07 17.11 6.72
CA GLY A 108 1.30 17.33 7.95
C GLY A 108 0.90 16.05 8.70
N LEU A 109 1.51 14.91 8.36
CA LEU A 109 1.39 13.68 9.15
C LEU A 109 1.70 13.95 10.64
N ASP A 110 0.85 13.45 11.53
CA ASP A 110 1.07 13.56 12.97
C ASP A 110 2.48 13.06 13.35
N PRO A 111 3.29 13.86 14.10
CA PRO A 111 4.66 13.49 14.42
C PRO A 111 4.80 12.21 15.26
N ALA A 112 3.81 11.82 16.06
CA ALA A 112 3.85 10.59 16.82
C ALA A 112 3.59 9.39 15.90
N LEU A 113 2.62 9.50 14.99
CA LEU A 113 2.38 8.49 13.95
C LEU A 113 3.59 8.34 13.02
N ALA A 114 4.20 9.45 12.58
CA ALA A 114 5.41 9.43 11.77
C ALA A 114 6.56 8.68 12.47
N ARG A 115 6.75 8.92 13.77
CA ARG A 115 7.76 8.20 14.57
C ARG A 115 7.46 6.71 14.69
N ALA A 116 6.21 6.32 14.88
CA ALA A 116 5.80 4.93 14.98
C ALA A 116 6.05 4.17 13.66
N LEU A 117 5.93 4.84 12.52
CA LEU A 117 6.13 4.26 11.18
C LEU A 117 7.60 4.15 10.76
N VAL A 118 8.47 5.00 11.31
CA VAL A 118 9.92 5.02 11.02
C VAL A 118 10.73 4.16 12.00
N GLY A 119 10.13 3.79 13.14
CA GLY A 119 10.80 3.13 14.26
C GLY A 119 10.32 1.71 14.53
N GLY A 120 11.11 0.74 14.06
CA GLY A 120 11.25 -0.64 14.55
C GLY A 120 12.70 -1.05 14.40
#